data_AF-A0A944KGI0-F1
#
_entry.id   AF-A0A944KGI0-F1
#
_cell.length_a   1.000
_cell.length_b   1.000
_cell.length_c   1.000
_cell.angle_alpha   90.00
_cell.angle_beta   90.00
_cell.angle_gamma   90.00
#
_symmetry.space_group_name_H-M   'P 1'
#
loop_
_entity.id
_entity.type
_entity.pdbx_description
1 polymer ?
#
loop_
_entity_poly.entity_id
_entity_poly.type
_entity_poly.pdbx_seq_one_letter_code
_entity_poly.pdbx_strand_id
1 'polypeptide(L)'
;MDQLAKIADGMTPRMTEALIFWGDRNPQGSTARTNLGQGGGTHGAVHRRGLIAQGRDARGGTGYYLSPLGWALYTHLTGKPRPADADRLTLAEALTEAYGTGADQAAAQTATRRVHRRACDFQPVTAIDADLVAGWTYRASESTRTRYGWVTTDGQVAPTATYVFRDWAAEGVHAARIAGADRAPAATPTDVERHDDVKVHEDGPGKWIVERGADFLGAIWDEGARMARGRYAIWSPYLPTAGFFVAAAPAVDAIVDAWPPSLADLVQETGAPLEVVAATADLLAQEQEVAAERVYRTAVRGAEARVTFEAAASIRETLGAPAARYAVAIGRDDRTWPRFHGRDRAVRHAASYGLTADAVHDSAPVPTA
;
A
#
# COMPACT_ATOMS: atom_id res chain seq x y z
N MET A 1 24.92 9.42 -18.12
CA MET A 1 25.93 10.36 -17.56
C MET A 1 25.61 11.80 -17.93
N ASP A 2 25.48 12.16 -19.21
CA ASP A 2 25.21 13.56 -19.65
C ASP A 2 23.92 14.18 -19.04
N GLN A 3 22.88 13.39 -18.80
CA GLN A 3 21.64 13.87 -18.17
C GLN A 3 21.79 14.25 -16.69
N LEU A 4 22.58 13.52 -15.90
CA LEU A 4 22.80 13.87 -14.49
C LEU A 4 23.61 15.16 -14.35
N ALA A 5 24.61 15.35 -15.22
CA ALA A 5 25.37 16.58 -15.29
C ALA A 5 24.44 17.77 -15.59
N LYS A 6 23.56 17.64 -16.58
CA LYS A 6 22.55 18.67 -16.89
C LYS A 6 21.60 18.97 -15.73
N ILE A 7 21.17 17.95 -14.99
CA ILE A 7 20.33 18.14 -13.80
C ILE A 7 21.10 18.87 -12.71
N ALA A 8 22.36 18.46 -12.46
CA ALA A 8 23.26 19.07 -11.48
C ALA A 8 23.57 20.54 -11.81
N ASP A 9 23.88 20.85 -13.08
CA ASP A 9 24.13 22.22 -13.56
C ASP A 9 22.91 23.12 -13.37
N GLY A 10 21.71 22.54 -13.44
CA GLY A 10 20.47 23.25 -13.17
C GLY A 10 20.19 23.47 -11.69
N MET A 11 20.92 22.85 -10.75
CA MET A 11 20.68 22.99 -9.31
C MET A 11 21.37 24.23 -8.75
N THR A 12 20.70 24.92 -7.82
CA THR A 12 21.36 25.97 -7.04
C THR A 12 22.33 25.33 -6.03
N PRO A 13 23.40 26.02 -5.60
CA PRO A 13 24.31 25.51 -4.59
C PRO A 13 23.59 24.99 -3.33
N ARG A 14 22.53 25.69 -2.88
CA ARG A 14 21.71 25.25 -1.74
C ARG A 14 20.97 23.94 -2.00
N MET A 15 20.48 23.71 -3.22
CA MET A 15 19.82 22.44 -3.57
C MET A 15 20.82 21.30 -3.55
N THR A 16 22.04 21.54 -4.06
CA THR A 16 23.14 20.58 -4.06
C THR A 16 23.55 20.23 -2.63
N GLU A 17 23.75 21.24 -1.78
CA GLU A 17 24.04 21.06 -0.35
C GLU A 17 22.92 20.27 0.36
N ALA A 18 21.65 20.59 0.10
CA ALA A 18 20.53 19.87 0.71
C ALA A 18 20.51 18.39 0.29
N LEU A 19 20.71 18.11 -1.00
CA LEU A 19 20.77 16.75 -1.54
C LEU A 19 21.92 15.95 -0.91
N ILE A 20 23.12 16.53 -0.84
CA ILE A 20 24.31 15.91 -0.23
C ILE A 20 24.07 15.66 1.26
N PHE A 21 23.56 16.67 1.98
CA PHE A 21 23.26 16.55 3.39
C PHE A 21 22.28 15.40 3.67
N TRP A 22 21.26 15.22 2.84
CA TRP A 22 20.31 14.12 2.99
C TRP A 22 20.90 12.75 2.71
N GLY A 23 21.66 12.61 1.61
CA GLY A 23 22.31 11.34 1.32
C GLY A 23 23.33 10.94 2.38
N ASP A 24 24.07 11.90 2.95
CA ASP A 24 25.06 11.65 4.00
C ASP A 24 24.44 11.36 5.38
N ARG A 25 23.34 12.03 5.74
CA ARG A 25 22.80 11.96 7.12
C ARG A 25 21.55 11.12 7.29
N ASN A 26 20.91 10.67 6.21
CA ASN A 26 19.61 10.04 6.29
C ASN A 26 19.49 8.78 5.42
N PRO A 27 20.36 7.78 5.60
CA PRO A 27 20.39 6.57 4.76
C PRO A 27 19.12 5.72 4.84
N GLN A 28 18.32 5.90 5.92
CA GLN A 28 17.07 5.18 6.17
C GLN A 28 15.84 6.10 6.25
N GLY A 29 16.03 7.41 6.07
CA GLY A 29 15.02 8.46 5.92
C GLY A 29 13.96 8.66 7.01
N SER A 30 14.00 9.83 7.63
CA SER A 30 12.83 10.72 7.65
C SER A 30 13.32 12.14 7.88
N THR A 31 12.87 13.10 7.07
CA THR A 31 12.85 14.49 7.50
C THR A 31 11.56 14.71 8.27
N ALA A 32 11.63 14.98 9.57
CA ALA A 32 10.47 15.29 10.41
C ALA A 32 9.74 16.62 10.05
N ARG A 33 9.97 17.18 8.86
CA ARG A 33 9.40 18.47 8.43
C ARG A 33 8.27 18.26 7.43
N THR A 34 7.05 18.53 7.91
CA THR A 34 5.75 18.48 7.25
C THR A 34 5.49 19.58 6.20
N ASN A 35 6.44 20.50 5.96
CA ASN A 35 6.19 21.70 5.14
C ASN A 35 6.68 21.62 3.69
N LEU A 36 6.85 20.42 3.12
CA LEU A 36 7.24 20.25 1.71
C LEU A 36 6.12 20.68 0.73
N GLY A 37 4.86 20.53 1.12
CA GLY A 37 3.69 20.87 0.28
C GLY A 37 3.34 22.36 0.21
N GLN A 38 3.81 23.21 1.13
CA GLN A 38 3.33 24.60 1.24
C GLN A 38 4.22 25.68 0.60
N GLY A 39 5.27 25.30 -0.15
CA GLY A 39 5.94 26.20 -1.08
C GLY A 39 6.86 27.26 -0.45
N GLY A 40 8.14 27.24 -0.82
CA GLY A 40 9.03 28.41 -0.70
C GLY A 40 10.51 28.10 -0.43
N GLY A 41 10.84 26.93 0.12
CA GLY A 41 12.21 26.59 0.47
C GLY A 41 12.94 25.74 -0.59
N THR A 42 14.27 25.67 -0.45
CA THR A 42 15.15 24.74 -1.18
C THR A 42 14.60 23.31 -1.21
N HIS A 43 13.91 22.88 -0.14
CA HIS A 43 13.36 21.53 -0.03
C HIS A 43 12.19 21.27 -1.00
N GLY A 44 11.27 22.22 -1.14
CA GLY A 44 10.20 22.13 -2.13
C GLY A 44 10.72 22.20 -3.57
N ALA A 45 11.85 22.91 -3.80
CA ALA A 45 12.50 22.93 -5.10
C ALA A 45 13.16 21.59 -5.46
N VAL A 46 13.75 20.90 -4.50
CA VAL A 46 14.30 19.54 -4.69
C VAL A 46 13.18 18.52 -4.89
N HIS A 47 12.09 18.61 -4.12
CA HIS A 47 10.89 17.77 -4.29
C HIS A 47 10.24 17.95 -5.66
N ARG A 48 10.01 19.18 -6.13
CA ARG A 48 9.44 19.45 -7.47
C ARG A 48 10.29 18.93 -8.64
N ARG A 49 11.56 18.60 -8.38
CA ARG A 49 12.43 17.95 -9.37
C ARG A 49 12.40 16.42 -9.30
N GLY A 50 11.52 15.84 -8.48
CA GLY A 50 11.41 14.40 -8.28
C GLY A 50 12.64 13.80 -7.61
N LEU A 51 13.46 14.59 -6.91
CA LEU A 51 14.67 14.10 -6.22
C LEU A 51 14.36 13.58 -4.82
N ILE A 52 13.17 13.90 -4.28
CA ILE A 52 12.66 13.44 -3.00
C ILE A 52 11.20 13.08 -3.20
N ALA A 53 10.80 11.93 -2.64
CA ALA A 53 9.44 11.42 -2.69
C ALA A 53 8.97 11.04 -1.27
N GLN A 54 7.66 11.02 -1.06
CA GLN A 54 7.08 10.43 0.14
C GLN A 54 7.18 8.91 0.05
N GLY A 55 7.60 8.26 1.12
CA GLY A 55 7.76 6.81 1.17
C GLY A 55 7.49 6.23 2.56
N ARG A 56 7.75 4.94 2.71
CA ARG A 56 7.76 4.26 4.01
C ARG A 56 9.12 3.63 4.28
N ASP A 57 9.61 3.72 5.51
CA ASP A 57 10.78 2.99 5.93
C ASP A 57 10.48 1.49 6.14
N ALA A 58 11.52 0.70 6.44
CA ALA A 58 11.39 -0.74 6.71
C ALA A 58 10.53 -1.07 7.95
N ARG A 59 10.19 -0.07 8.77
CA ARG A 59 9.32 -0.19 9.96
C ARG A 59 7.90 0.32 9.68
N GLY A 60 7.60 0.69 8.43
CA GLY A 60 6.30 1.23 8.01
C GLY A 60 6.09 2.71 8.35
N GLY A 61 7.09 3.39 8.90
CA GLY A 61 7.04 4.83 9.19
C GLY A 61 6.98 5.64 7.91
N THR A 62 6.03 6.57 7.79
CA THR A 62 5.89 7.42 6.61
C THR A 62 6.82 8.64 6.72
N GLY A 63 7.54 8.96 5.65
CA GLY A 63 8.51 10.05 5.62
C GLY A 63 8.81 10.52 4.20
N TYR A 64 9.79 11.41 4.07
CA TYR A 64 10.33 11.83 2.78
C TYR A 64 11.75 11.29 2.61
N TYR A 65 11.99 10.71 1.45
CA TYR A 65 13.21 9.96 1.11
C TYR A 65 13.75 10.46 -0.22
N LEU A 66 15.07 10.37 -0.41
CA LEU A 66 15.63 10.53 -1.75
C LEU A 66 14.98 9.48 -2.66
N SER A 67 14.42 9.95 -3.78
CA SER A 67 13.92 9.08 -4.82
C SER A 67 15.10 8.33 -5.48
N PRO A 68 14.84 7.31 -6.32
CA PRO A 68 15.89 6.67 -7.12
C PRO A 68 16.74 7.69 -7.91
N LEU A 69 16.10 8.71 -8.49
CA LEU A 69 16.78 9.81 -9.17
C LEU A 69 17.61 10.67 -8.20
N GLY A 70 17.07 10.97 -7.02
CA GLY A 70 17.78 11.69 -5.97
C GLY A 70 19.07 10.99 -5.54
N TRP A 71 19.02 9.67 -5.38
CA TRP A 71 20.18 8.83 -5.07
C TRP A 71 21.19 8.78 -6.21
N ALA A 72 20.72 8.58 -7.45
CA ALA A 72 21.59 8.61 -8.63
C ALA A 72 22.36 9.93 -8.75
N LEU A 73 21.69 11.06 -8.51
CA LEU A 73 22.30 12.38 -8.56
C LEU A 73 23.24 12.63 -7.39
N TYR A 74 22.87 12.20 -6.18
CA TYR A 74 23.76 12.23 -5.01
C TYR A 74 25.07 11.45 -5.26
N THR A 75 24.97 10.23 -5.80
CA THR A 75 26.14 9.41 -6.13
C THR A 75 26.99 10.06 -7.21
N HIS A 76 26.38 10.67 -8.22
CA HIS A 76 27.12 11.41 -9.25
C HIS A 76 27.88 12.61 -8.67
N LEU A 77 27.27 13.36 -7.77
CA LEU A 77 27.85 14.57 -7.17
C LEU A 77 28.96 14.26 -6.15
N THR A 78 28.86 13.14 -5.43
CA THR A 78 29.73 12.84 -4.28
C THR A 78 30.68 11.67 -4.51
N GLY A 79 30.43 10.83 -5.52
CA GLY A 79 31.09 9.54 -5.70
C GLY A 79 30.69 8.48 -4.67
N LYS A 80 29.75 8.77 -3.75
CA LYS A 80 29.32 7.85 -2.69
C LYS A 80 28.12 7.02 -3.18
N PRO A 81 28.18 5.68 -3.16
CA PRO A 81 27.04 4.84 -3.52
C PRO A 81 25.92 4.93 -2.47
N ARG A 82 24.69 4.59 -2.88
CA ARG A 82 23.56 4.47 -1.95
C ARG A 82 23.81 3.32 -0.96
N PRO A 83 23.59 3.52 0.35
CA PRO A 83 23.88 2.51 1.38
C PRO A 83 23.14 1.17 1.23
N ALA A 84 21.98 1.15 0.58
CA ALA A 84 21.15 -0.03 0.39
C ALA A 84 21.26 -0.68 -1.00
N ASP A 85 21.89 -0.01 -1.98
CA ASP A 85 21.94 -0.45 -3.38
C ASP A 85 23.37 -0.68 -3.86
N ALA A 86 24.14 -1.53 -3.17
CA ALA A 86 25.32 -2.10 -3.83
C ALA A 86 24.93 -2.86 -5.13
N ASP A 87 23.69 -3.36 -5.22
CA ASP A 87 23.31 -4.34 -6.26
C ASP A 87 21.95 -4.14 -6.97
N ARG A 88 21.19 -3.03 -6.81
CA ARG A 88 19.74 -3.09 -7.17
C ARG A 88 19.09 -2.06 -8.10
N LEU A 89 19.71 -0.94 -8.47
CA LEU A 89 19.11 -0.03 -9.47
C LEU A 89 20.20 0.64 -10.30
N THR A 90 20.22 0.37 -11.61
CA THR A 90 21.06 1.08 -12.56
C THR A 90 20.52 2.51 -12.76
N LEU A 91 21.40 3.45 -13.12
CA LEU A 91 21.01 4.81 -13.47
C LEU A 91 19.90 4.85 -14.55
N ALA A 92 19.94 3.90 -15.49
CA ALA A 92 18.94 3.80 -16.55
C ALA A 92 17.55 3.46 -15.99
N GLU A 93 17.46 2.56 -15.01
CA GLU A 93 16.20 2.19 -14.35
C GLU A 93 15.66 3.35 -13.50
N ALA A 94 16.52 4.05 -12.73
CA ALA A 94 16.12 5.21 -11.94
C ALA A 94 15.62 6.38 -12.82
N LEU A 95 16.24 6.61 -13.97
CA LEU A 95 15.77 7.60 -14.95
C LEU A 95 14.47 7.16 -15.64
N THR A 96 14.33 5.86 -15.92
CA THR A 96 13.11 5.28 -16.51
C THR A 96 11.93 5.40 -15.56
N GLU A 97 12.14 5.17 -14.27
CA GLU A 97 11.12 5.33 -13.23
C GLU A 97 10.70 6.80 -13.08
N ALA A 98 11.67 7.72 -13.01
CA ALA A 98 11.39 9.14 -12.77
C ALA A 98 10.84 9.89 -14.00
N TYR A 99 11.16 9.45 -15.22
CA TYR A 99 10.86 10.20 -16.45
C TYR A 99 10.07 9.40 -17.49
N GLY A 100 9.62 8.19 -17.17
CA GLY A 100 9.02 7.26 -18.12
C GLY A 100 10.08 6.66 -19.06
N THR A 101 9.67 5.72 -19.92
CA THR A 101 10.62 5.15 -20.87
C THR A 101 10.93 6.14 -22.00
N GLY A 102 12.15 6.09 -22.54
CA GLY A 102 12.47 6.80 -23.78
C GLY A 102 11.56 6.40 -24.95
N ALA A 103 10.97 5.19 -24.89
CA ALA A 103 9.99 4.72 -25.85
C ALA A 103 8.65 5.47 -25.75
N ASP A 104 8.16 5.74 -24.53
CA ASP A 104 6.91 6.50 -24.32
C ASP A 104 7.06 7.93 -24.82
N GLN A 105 8.20 8.56 -24.52
CA GLN A 105 8.49 9.89 -25.05
C GLN A 105 8.62 9.88 -26.58
N ALA A 106 9.27 8.88 -27.19
CA ALA A 106 9.38 8.76 -28.63
C ALA A 106 8.00 8.54 -29.31
N ALA A 107 7.13 7.75 -28.69
CA ALA A 107 5.76 7.55 -29.13
C ALA A 107 4.95 8.85 -29.05
N ALA A 108 5.04 9.58 -27.93
CA ALA A 108 4.38 10.88 -27.75
C ALA A 108 4.89 11.94 -28.73
N GLN A 109 6.21 11.97 -28.99
CA GLN A 109 6.79 12.82 -30.04
C GLN A 109 6.24 12.47 -31.42
N THR A 110 6.14 11.18 -31.73
CA THR A 110 5.61 10.70 -33.02
C THR A 110 4.14 11.08 -33.18
N ALA A 111 3.29 10.82 -32.17
CA ALA A 111 1.88 11.20 -32.16
C ALA A 111 1.71 12.72 -32.32
N THR A 112 2.50 13.50 -31.57
CA THR A 112 2.46 14.97 -31.63
C THR A 112 2.86 15.48 -33.01
N ARG A 113 3.94 14.96 -33.62
CA ARG A 113 4.42 15.41 -34.93
C ARG A 113 3.50 15.06 -36.09
N ARG A 114 2.58 14.11 -35.92
CA ARG A 114 1.49 13.85 -36.89
C ARG A 114 0.49 15.00 -36.94
N VAL A 115 0.23 15.65 -35.80
CA VAL A 115 -0.71 16.79 -35.69
C VAL A 115 0.02 18.12 -35.88
N HIS A 116 1.17 18.29 -35.23
CA HIS A 116 1.98 19.51 -35.18
C HIS A 116 3.39 19.21 -35.68
N ARG A 117 3.57 19.24 -37.02
CA ARG A 117 4.82 18.80 -37.70
C ARG A 117 6.10 19.47 -37.18
N ARG A 118 6.00 20.69 -36.62
CA ARG A 118 7.14 21.47 -36.09
C ARG A 118 7.31 21.35 -34.57
N ALA A 119 6.62 20.41 -33.91
CA ALA A 119 6.73 20.24 -32.47
C ALA A 119 8.15 19.85 -32.03
N CYS A 120 8.68 20.59 -31.05
CA CYS A 120 10.00 20.41 -30.46
C CYS A 120 9.96 20.71 -28.95
N ASP A 121 11.12 20.59 -28.28
CA ASP A 121 11.30 20.92 -26.86
C ASP A 121 10.23 20.27 -25.95
N PHE A 122 10.21 18.94 -25.99
CA PHE A 122 9.31 18.11 -25.19
C PHE A 122 9.80 18.05 -23.75
N GLN A 123 8.97 18.49 -22.81
CA GLN A 123 9.26 18.52 -21.38
C GLN A 123 8.23 17.67 -20.64
N PRO A 124 8.67 16.71 -19.80
CA PRO A 124 7.75 15.85 -19.06
C PRO A 124 6.91 16.66 -18.07
N VAL A 125 5.69 16.21 -17.86
CA VAL A 125 4.78 16.68 -16.82
C VAL A 125 4.48 15.49 -15.93
N THR A 126 4.86 15.56 -14.66
CA THR A 126 4.55 14.54 -13.65
C THR A 126 3.10 14.64 -13.23
N ALA A 127 2.44 13.54 -12.88
CA ALA A 127 1.10 13.56 -12.31
C ALA A 127 1.08 14.33 -10.97
N ILE A 128 -0.09 14.85 -10.59
CA ILE A 128 -0.25 15.61 -9.33
C ILE A 128 -0.09 14.66 -8.12
N ASP A 129 -0.56 13.42 -8.26
CA ASP A 129 -0.70 12.46 -7.15
C ASP A 129 0.26 11.27 -7.25
N ALA A 130 1.14 11.26 -8.25
CA ALA A 130 2.09 10.18 -8.47
C ALA A 130 3.39 10.72 -9.08
N ASP A 131 4.52 10.15 -8.70
CA ASP A 131 5.84 10.40 -9.29
C ASP A 131 5.97 9.85 -10.74
N LEU A 132 4.84 9.62 -11.41
CA LEU A 132 4.76 9.10 -12.77
C LEU A 132 4.56 10.25 -13.76
N VAL A 133 5.16 10.14 -14.94
CA VAL A 133 4.91 11.08 -16.04
C VAL A 133 3.45 10.95 -16.51
N ALA A 134 2.70 12.05 -16.43
CA ALA A 134 1.34 12.16 -16.94
C ALA A 134 1.29 12.46 -18.45
N GLY A 135 2.37 13.05 -18.98
CA GLY A 135 2.52 13.40 -20.39
C GLY A 135 3.69 14.35 -20.61
N TRP A 136 3.69 15.05 -21.74
CA TRP A 136 4.71 16.02 -22.11
C TRP A 136 4.07 17.31 -22.64
N THR A 137 4.66 18.44 -22.30
CA THR A 137 4.44 19.70 -23.02
C THR A 137 5.42 19.81 -24.18
N TYR A 138 5.01 20.41 -25.29
CA TYR A 138 5.88 20.68 -26.42
C TYR A 138 5.72 22.12 -26.90
N ARG A 139 6.76 22.63 -27.56
CA ARG A 139 6.74 23.90 -28.29
C ARG A 139 6.33 23.63 -29.73
N ALA A 140 5.30 24.30 -30.23
CA ALA A 140 4.73 24.04 -31.56
C ALA A 140 5.39 24.82 -32.71
N SER A 141 6.09 25.93 -32.42
CA SER A 141 6.86 26.68 -33.41
C SER A 141 8.04 27.43 -32.79
N GLU A 142 9.09 27.64 -33.59
CA GLU A 142 10.28 28.42 -33.24
C GLU A 142 10.14 29.93 -33.50
N SER A 143 8.97 30.38 -33.96
CA SER A 143 8.73 31.79 -34.32
C SER A 143 8.62 32.70 -33.09
N THR A 144 8.59 34.02 -33.34
CA THR A 144 8.42 35.08 -32.32
C THR A 144 7.12 34.98 -31.52
N ARG A 145 6.15 34.16 -31.96
CA ARG A 145 4.95 33.81 -31.20
C ARG A 145 5.01 32.34 -30.77
N THR A 146 5.90 32.06 -29.82
CA THR A 146 6.00 30.73 -29.21
C THR A 146 4.65 30.32 -28.65
N ARG A 147 4.19 29.14 -29.08
CA ARG A 147 2.99 28.48 -28.55
C ARG A 147 3.36 27.11 -28.03
N TYR A 148 2.72 26.72 -26.95
CA TYR A 148 2.88 25.44 -26.30
C TYR A 148 1.62 24.59 -26.49
N GLY A 149 1.82 23.28 -26.54
CA GLY A 149 0.76 22.28 -26.51
C GLY A 149 1.17 21.13 -25.60
N TRP A 150 0.30 20.13 -25.50
CA TRP A 150 0.52 18.98 -24.64
C TRP A 150 0.16 17.67 -25.34
N VAL A 151 0.75 16.58 -24.85
CA VAL A 151 0.45 15.21 -25.24
C VAL A 151 0.49 14.33 -23.98
N THR A 152 -0.48 13.46 -23.80
CA THR A 152 -0.53 12.52 -22.66
C THR A 152 0.24 11.22 -22.97
N THR A 153 0.47 10.39 -21.95
CA THR A 153 1.16 9.10 -22.10
C THR A 153 0.47 8.10 -23.03
N ASP A 154 -0.85 8.16 -23.13
CA ASP A 154 -1.66 7.37 -24.08
C ASP A 154 -1.72 7.97 -25.50
N GLY A 155 -0.99 9.06 -25.75
CA GLY A 155 -0.85 9.67 -27.06
C GLY A 155 -1.97 10.64 -27.45
N GLN A 156 -2.86 11.04 -26.53
CA GLN A 156 -3.81 12.12 -26.79
C GLN A 156 -3.06 13.45 -26.91
N VAL A 157 -3.18 14.10 -28.08
CA VAL A 157 -2.51 15.37 -28.38
C VAL A 157 -3.51 16.52 -28.27
N ALA A 158 -3.08 17.65 -27.72
CA ALA A 158 -3.84 18.90 -27.77
C ALA A 158 -4.24 19.23 -29.22
N PRO A 159 -5.55 19.43 -29.51
CA PRO A 159 -6.02 19.66 -30.88
C PRO A 159 -5.40 20.92 -31.50
N THR A 160 -5.10 21.92 -30.67
CA THR A 160 -4.40 23.13 -31.08
C THR A 160 -3.35 23.52 -30.03
N ALA A 161 -2.13 23.81 -30.45
CA ALA A 161 -1.11 24.40 -29.57
C ALA A 161 -1.37 25.90 -29.41
N THR A 162 -2.19 26.27 -28.43
CA THR A 162 -2.68 27.64 -28.24
C THR A 162 -2.10 28.34 -27.02
N TYR A 163 -1.43 27.61 -26.13
CA TYR A 163 -0.99 28.16 -24.85
C TYR A 163 0.21 29.09 -25.05
N VAL A 164 0.14 30.27 -24.45
CA VAL A 164 1.23 31.26 -24.48
C VAL A 164 2.35 30.86 -23.52
N PHE A 165 2.00 30.14 -22.45
CA PHE A 165 2.90 29.69 -21.41
C PHE A 165 2.92 28.16 -21.33
N ARG A 166 4.08 27.59 -21.04
CA ARG A 166 4.26 26.13 -20.93
C ARG A 166 3.47 25.56 -19.74
N ASP A 167 3.38 26.30 -18.64
CA ASP A 167 2.66 25.87 -17.44
C ASP A 167 1.16 25.64 -17.71
N TRP A 168 0.53 26.49 -18.54
CA TRP A 168 -0.86 26.29 -18.95
C TRP A 168 -1.04 25.06 -19.86
N ALA A 169 -0.02 24.71 -20.65
CA ALA A 169 -0.04 23.46 -21.40
C ALA A 169 0.10 22.25 -20.46
N ALA A 170 0.86 22.37 -19.37
CA ALA A 170 0.97 21.31 -18.35
C ALA A 170 -0.37 21.07 -17.63
N GLU A 171 -1.12 22.12 -17.30
CA GLU A 171 -2.50 22.01 -16.82
C GLU A 171 -3.40 21.22 -17.80
N GLY A 172 -3.17 21.41 -19.10
CA GLY A 172 -3.83 20.64 -20.15
C GLY A 172 -3.53 19.15 -20.14
N VAL A 173 -2.28 18.73 -19.82
CA VAL A 173 -1.93 17.31 -19.61
C VAL A 173 -2.77 16.71 -18.48
N HIS A 174 -2.87 17.42 -17.36
CA HIS A 174 -3.64 16.97 -16.21
C HIS A 174 -5.13 16.88 -16.52
N ALA A 175 -5.70 17.92 -17.13
CA ALA A 175 -7.11 17.92 -17.52
C ALA A 175 -7.44 16.81 -18.53
N ALA A 176 -6.55 16.56 -19.49
CA ALA A 176 -6.72 15.49 -20.47
C ALA A 176 -6.63 14.11 -19.86
N ARG A 177 -5.71 13.90 -18.90
CA ARG A 177 -5.62 12.65 -18.14
C ARG A 177 -6.89 12.39 -17.32
N ILE A 178 -7.42 13.42 -16.66
CA ILE A 178 -8.70 13.34 -15.92
C ILE A 178 -9.84 12.99 -16.89
N ALA A 179 -9.91 13.65 -18.05
CA ALA A 179 -10.95 13.40 -19.05
C ALA A 179 -10.76 12.10 -19.86
N GLY A 180 -9.55 11.58 -19.96
CA GLY A 180 -9.21 10.30 -20.59
C GLY A 180 -9.55 9.12 -19.68
N ALA A 181 -9.40 9.28 -18.36
CA ALA A 181 -9.91 8.35 -17.36
C ALA A 181 -11.46 8.21 -17.42
N ASP A 182 -12.16 9.21 -17.96
CA ASP A 182 -13.60 9.16 -18.24
C ASP A 182 -13.95 8.41 -19.56
N ARG A 183 -13.00 8.15 -20.47
CA ARG A 183 -13.28 7.63 -21.83
C ARG A 183 -12.93 6.16 -22.09
N ALA A 184 -11.96 5.58 -21.38
CA ALA A 184 -11.86 4.13 -21.35
C ALA A 184 -13.05 3.59 -20.54
N PRO A 185 -13.75 2.52 -20.95
CA PRO A 185 -14.62 1.82 -20.02
C PRO A 185 -13.72 1.35 -18.88
N ALA A 186 -13.73 2.10 -17.77
CA ALA A 186 -12.93 1.73 -16.63
C ALA A 186 -13.43 0.38 -16.16
N ALA A 187 -12.49 -0.54 -15.90
CA ALA A 187 -12.81 -1.78 -15.22
C ALA A 187 -13.65 -1.44 -13.99
N THR A 188 -14.87 -1.96 -13.98
CA THR A 188 -15.77 -1.84 -12.84
C THR A 188 -15.29 -2.79 -11.75
N PRO A 189 -15.69 -2.57 -10.48
CA PRO A 189 -15.42 -3.53 -9.42
C PRO A 189 -15.85 -4.98 -9.73
N THR A 190 -16.85 -5.18 -10.59
CA THR A 190 -17.28 -6.51 -11.05
C THR A 190 -16.30 -7.17 -12.03
N ASP A 191 -15.47 -6.40 -12.73
CA ASP A 191 -14.48 -6.92 -13.69
C ASP A 191 -13.20 -7.43 -13.02
N VAL A 192 -13.09 -7.33 -11.70
CA VAL A 192 -11.92 -7.74 -10.93
C VAL A 192 -11.95 -9.25 -10.72
N GLU A 193 -11.11 -10.00 -11.44
CA GLU A 193 -10.96 -11.46 -11.24
C GLU A 193 -10.45 -11.79 -9.83
N ARG A 194 -11.07 -12.77 -9.17
CA ARG A 194 -10.71 -13.23 -7.81
C ARG A 194 -10.81 -14.75 -7.67
N HIS A 195 -9.97 -15.29 -6.79
CA HIS A 195 -9.88 -16.72 -6.52
C HIS A 195 -10.44 -17.15 -5.14
N ASP A 196 -10.77 -16.18 -4.28
CA ASP A 196 -10.97 -16.41 -2.84
C ASP A 196 -12.42 -16.21 -2.42
N ASP A 197 -13.37 -16.88 -3.10
CA ASP A 197 -14.82 -16.89 -2.86
C ASP A 197 -15.53 -15.51 -2.71
N VAL A 198 -14.78 -14.41 -2.90
CA VAL A 198 -15.26 -13.03 -2.92
C VAL A 198 -16.10 -12.79 -4.15
N LYS A 199 -17.28 -12.21 -3.94
CA LYS A 199 -18.20 -11.77 -4.98
C LYS A 199 -18.34 -10.26 -4.92
N VAL A 200 -18.27 -9.63 -6.08
CA VAL A 200 -18.55 -8.20 -6.25
C VAL A 200 -19.71 -8.05 -7.20
N HIS A 201 -20.82 -7.49 -6.73
CA HIS A 201 -22.01 -7.30 -7.55
C HIS A 201 -22.55 -5.88 -7.41
N GLU A 202 -23.24 -5.41 -8.44
CA GLU A 202 -23.81 -4.07 -8.49
C GLU A 202 -25.07 -3.98 -7.61
N ASP A 203 -25.19 -2.92 -6.82
CA ASP A 203 -26.32 -2.60 -5.92
C ASP A 203 -26.87 -1.20 -6.22
N GLY A 204 -27.00 -0.91 -7.51
CA GLY A 204 -27.50 0.36 -8.03
C GLY A 204 -26.42 1.19 -8.75
N PRO A 205 -26.84 2.34 -9.34
CA PRO A 205 -25.97 3.12 -10.22
C PRO A 205 -24.68 3.55 -9.52
N GLY A 206 -23.54 3.02 -10.00
CA GLY A 206 -22.22 3.35 -9.47
C GLY A 206 -21.97 2.84 -8.06
N LYS A 207 -22.71 1.83 -7.59
CA LYS A 207 -22.53 1.21 -6.28
C LYS A 207 -22.33 -0.30 -6.42
N TRP A 208 -21.34 -0.84 -5.72
CA TRP A 208 -21.07 -2.27 -5.64
C TRP A 208 -20.97 -2.75 -4.20
N ILE A 209 -21.41 -3.98 -3.98
CA ILE A 209 -21.32 -4.69 -2.71
C ILE A 209 -20.26 -5.78 -2.85
N VAL A 210 -19.37 -5.84 -1.88
CA VAL A 210 -18.33 -6.87 -1.78
C VAL A 210 -18.75 -7.84 -0.68
N GLU A 211 -18.81 -9.13 -1.01
CA GLU A 211 -19.21 -10.20 -0.11
C GLU A 211 -18.23 -11.37 -0.21
N ARG A 212 -18.14 -12.18 0.85
CA ARG A 212 -17.43 -13.47 0.87
C ARG A 212 -18.34 -14.48 1.54
N GLY A 213 -18.72 -15.54 0.83
CA GLY A 213 -19.75 -16.45 1.31
C GLY A 213 -21.10 -15.74 1.53
N ALA A 214 -21.57 -15.72 2.78
CA ALA A 214 -22.79 -15.03 3.21
C ALA A 214 -22.51 -13.69 3.92
N ASP A 215 -21.24 -13.32 4.03
CA ASP A 215 -20.82 -12.16 4.80
C ASP A 215 -20.65 -10.92 3.93
N PHE A 216 -21.16 -9.80 4.44
CA PHE A 216 -20.95 -8.48 3.85
C PHE A 216 -19.59 -7.89 4.27
N LEU A 217 -18.70 -7.64 3.30
CA LEU A 217 -17.35 -7.11 3.56
C LEU A 217 -17.31 -5.58 3.49
N GLY A 218 -18.10 -4.99 2.59
CA GLY A 218 -18.10 -3.56 2.37
C GLY A 218 -18.81 -3.15 1.08
N ALA A 219 -18.79 -1.86 0.80
CA ALA A 219 -19.38 -1.26 -0.37
C ALA A 219 -18.40 -0.30 -1.06
N ILE A 220 -18.52 -0.20 -2.38
CA ILE A 220 -17.73 0.66 -3.25
C ILE A 220 -18.69 1.60 -3.99
N TRP A 221 -18.36 2.89 -4.05
CA TRP A 221 -19.08 3.89 -4.83
C TRP A 221 -18.14 4.49 -5.87
N ASP A 222 -18.61 4.61 -7.11
CA ASP A 222 -17.96 5.38 -8.17
C ASP A 222 -18.41 6.84 -8.07
N GLU A 223 -17.55 7.66 -7.48
CA GLU A 223 -17.75 9.10 -7.31
C GLU A 223 -17.34 9.89 -8.58
N GLY A 224 -16.94 9.18 -9.65
CA GLY A 224 -16.52 9.73 -10.93
C GLY A 224 -15.04 10.12 -10.97
N ALA A 225 -14.46 10.19 -12.17
CA ALA A 225 -13.02 10.42 -12.33
C ALA A 225 -12.56 11.84 -11.95
N ARG A 226 -13.50 12.75 -11.65
CA ARG A 226 -13.22 14.14 -11.26
C ARG A 226 -12.91 14.32 -9.78
N MET A 227 -13.04 13.26 -8.98
CA MET A 227 -12.78 13.33 -7.55
C MET A 227 -11.29 13.38 -7.25
N ALA A 228 -10.86 14.49 -6.63
CA ALA A 228 -9.46 14.74 -6.29
C ALA A 228 -8.86 13.71 -5.31
N ARG A 229 -9.68 12.95 -4.58
CA ARG A 229 -9.22 11.93 -3.62
C ARG A 229 -9.13 10.53 -4.22
N GLY A 230 -9.64 10.32 -5.43
CA GLY A 230 -9.83 9.01 -6.05
C GLY A 230 -11.27 8.81 -6.52
N ARG A 231 -11.43 8.04 -7.60
CA ARG A 231 -12.72 7.76 -8.24
C ARG A 231 -13.61 6.86 -7.39
N TYR A 232 -13.03 5.84 -6.76
CA TYR A 232 -13.77 4.85 -5.99
C TYR A 232 -13.66 5.15 -4.51
N ALA A 233 -14.78 5.54 -3.89
CA ALA A 233 -14.89 5.60 -2.44
C ALA A 233 -15.26 4.22 -1.92
N ILE A 234 -14.64 3.78 -0.82
CA ILE A 234 -14.98 2.52 -0.17
C ILE A 234 -15.41 2.74 1.27
N TRP A 235 -16.27 1.86 1.73
CA TRP A 235 -16.62 1.73 3.14
C TRP A 235 -16.68 0.25 3.51
N SER A 236 -16.19 -0.07 4.70
CA SER A 236 -16.27 -1.40 5.28
C SER A 236 -16.47 -1.25 6.79
N PRO A 237 -17.30 -2.09 7.44
CA PRO A 237 -17.43 -2.09 8.91
C PRO A 237 -16.13 -2.52 9.63
N TYR A 238 -15.16 -3.06 8.88
CA TYR A 238 -13.86 -3.47 9.39
C TYR A 238 -12.76 -2.43 9.19
N LEU A 239 -13.01 -1.41 8.35
CA LEU A 239 -12.12 -0.26 8.20
C LEU A 239 -12.43 0.83 9.23
N PRO A 240 -11.42 1.53 9.77
CA PRO A 240 -11.65 2.64 10.70
C PRO A 240 -12.25 3.88 10.00
N THR A 241 -11.96 4.06 8.71
CA THR A 241 -12.41 5.20 7.90
C THR A 241 -12.65 4.78 6.46
N ALA A 242 -13.47 5.55 5.73
CA ALA A 242 -13.62 5.38 4.28
C ALA A 242 -12.29 5.59 3.55
N GLY A 243 -12.05 4.78 2.51
CA GLY A 243 -10.88 4.87 1.63
C GLY A 243 -11.24 5.43 0.26
N PHE A 244 -10.26 5.95 -0.47
CA PHE A 244 -10.45 6.46 -1.83
C PHE A 244 -9.36 5.92 -2.75
N PHE A 245 -9.76 5.44 -3.94
CA PHE A 245 -8.88 4.74 -4.87
C PHE A 245 -9.10 5.23 -6.30
N VAL A 246 -8.03 5.25 -7.08
CA VAL A 246 -8.09 5.66 -8.50
C VAL A 246 -8.67 4.53 -9.38
N ALA A 247 -8.50 3.28 -8.97
CA ALA A 247 -8.88 2.09 -9.75
C ALA A 247 -9.73 1.11 -8.91
N ALA A 248 -10.57 0.32 -9.58
CA ALA A 248 -11.49 -0.60 -8.95
C ALA A 248 -10.79 -1.77 -8.24
N ALA A 249 -9.75 -2.37 -8.83
CA ALA A 249 -9.04 -3.50 -8.23
C ALA A 249 -8.46 -3.17 -6.83
N PRO A 250 -7.66 -2.08 -6.66
CA PRO A 250 -7.19 -1.65 -5.34
C PRO A 250 -8.31 -1.32 -4.34
N ALA A 251 -9.47 -0.84 -4.81
CA ALA A 251 -10.62 -0.56 -3.96
C ALA A 251 -11.22 -1.86 -3.40
N VAL A 252 -11.35 -2.88 -4.25
CA VAL A 252 -11.79 -4.23 -3.85
C VAL A 252 -10.76 -4.86 -2.91
N ASP A 253 -9.46 -4.80 -3.26
CA ASP A 253 -8.37 -5.31 -2.41
C ASP A 253 -8.44 -4.74 -1.00
N ALA A 254 -8.59 -3.42 -0.87
CA ALA A 254 -8.63 -2.77 0.43
C ALA A 254 -9.83 -3.19 1.29
N ILE A 255 -10.98 -3.52 0.68
CA ILE A 255 -12.13 -4.08 1.43
C ILE A 255 -11.84 -5.52 1.86
N VAL A 256 -11.24 -6.33 0.98
CA VAL A 256 -10.91 -7.73 1.27
C VAL A 256 -9.81 -7.83 2.34
N ASP A 257 -8.77 -7.00 2.25
CA ASP A 257 -7.67 -6.95 3.22
C ASP A 257 -8.12 -6.46 4.60
N ALA A 258 -9.22 -5.68 4.65
CA ALA A 258 -9.84 -5.27 5.90
C ALA A 258 -10.64 -6.40 6.56
N TRP A 259 -10.86 -7.52 5.88
CA TRP A 259 -11.63 -8.64 6.41
C TRP A 259 -10.85 -9.32 7.55
N PRO A 260 -11.37 -9.36 8.79
CA PRO A 260 -10.61 -9.84 9.93
C PRO A 260 -10.38 -11.35 9.84
N PRO A 261 -9.22 -11.88 10.28
CA PRO A 261 -8.95 -13.31 10.26
C PRO A 261 -9.90 -14.07 11.19
N SER A 262 -10.27 -15.28 10.78
CA SER A 262 -11.00 -16.25 11.61
C SER A 262 -10.05 -17.01 12.54
N LEU A 263 -10.59 -17.65 13.57
CA LEU A 263 -9.79 -18.56 14.40
C LEU A 263 -9.22 -19.73 13.56
N ALA A 264 -9.94 -20.19 12.54
CA ALA A 264 -9.45 -21.21 11.61
C ALA A 264 -8.22 -20.73 10.82
N ASP A 265 -8.23 -19.48 10.34
CA ASP A 265 -7.07 -18.89 9.66
C ASP A 265 -5.86 -18.86 10.60
N LEU A 266 -6.08 -18.48 11.86
CA LEU A 266 -5.02 -18.46 12.88
C LEU A 266 -4.51 -19.86 13.25
N VAL A 267 -5.37 -20.88 13.25
CA VAL A 267 -4.96 -22.29 13.41
C VAL A 267 -4.02 -22.70 12.28
N GLN A 268 -4.38 -22.38 11.03
CA GLN A 268 -3.56 -22.70 9.87
C GLN A 268 -2.21 -21.98 9.88
N GLU A 269 -2.21 -20.69 10.26
CA GLU A 269 -1.00 -19.86 10.31
C GLU A 269 -0.04 -20.27 11.45
N THR A 270 -0.59 -20.57 12.64
CA THR A 270 0.22 -20.88 13.84
C THR A 270 0.54 -22.36 14.00
N GLY A 271 -0.25 -23.24 13.36
CA GLY A 271 -0.21 -24.69 13.59
C GLY A 271 -0.73 -25.14 14.96
N ALA A 272 -1.25 -24.22 15.78
CA ALA A 272 -1.82 -24.54 17.08
C ALA A 272 -3.24 -25.11 16.97
N PRO A 273 -3.67 -26.01 17.86
CA PRO A 273 -5.06 -26.50 17.88
C PRO A 273 -6.07 -25.37 18.08
N LEU A 274 -7.27 -25.53 17.53
CA LEU A 274 -8.34 -24.51 17.61
C LEU A 274 -8.68 -24.13 19.05
N GLU A 275 -8.67 -25.09 19.96
CA GLU A 275 -8.96 -24.87 21.38
C GLU A 275 -7.92 -23.94 22.02
N VAL A 276 -6.64 -24.06 21.62
CA VAL A 276 -5.54 -23.23 22.12
C VAL A 276 -5.64 -21.81 21.56
N VAL A 277 -5.94 -21.68 20.27
CA VAL A 277 -6.16 -20.38 19.62
C VAL A 277 -7.35 -19.64 20.25
N ALA A 278 -8.48 -20.34 20.43
CA ALA A 278 -9.68 -19.79 21.05
C ALA A 278 -9.43 -19.37 22.52
N ALA A 279 -8.76 -20.22 23.30
CA ALA A 279 -8.44 -19.90 24.70
C ALA A 279 -7.50 -18.68 24.80
N THR A 280 -6.57 -18.52 23.85
CA THR A 280 -5.68 -17.35 23.81
C THR A 280 -6.47 -16.07 23.48
N ALA A 281 -7.42 -16.14 22.55
CA ALA A 281 -8.31 -15.02 22.25
C ALA A 281 -9.17 -14.63 23.47
N ASP A 282 -9.73 -15.61 24.18
CA ASP A 282 -10.52 -15.37 25.39
C ASP A 282 -9.68 -14.76 26.53
N LEU A 283 -8.43 -15.19 26.70
CA LEU A 283 -7.49 -14.61 27.67
C LEU A 283 -7.18 -13.15 27.33
N LEU A 284 -6.91 -12.84 26.05
CA LEU A 284 -6.68 -11.46 25.61
C LEU A 284 -7.89 -10.55 25.90
N ALA A 285 -9.10 -11.05 25.68
CA ALA A 285 -10.32 -10.32 26.00
C ALA A 285 -10.44 -10.03 27.51
N GLN A 286 -10.03 -10.98 28.37
CA GLN A 286 -10.02 -10.78 29.82
C GLN A 286 -8.91 -9.83 30.28
N GLU A 287 -7.70 -9.96 29.76
CA GLU A 287 -6.51 -9.20 30.18
C GLU A 287 -6.61 -7.71 29.87
N GLN A 288 -7.21 -7.37 28.73
CA GLN A 288 -7.37 -5.98 28.34
C GLN A 288 -8.53 -5.27 29.10
N GLU A 289 -9.21 -5.97 30.03
CA GLU A 289 -10.42 -5.51 30.75
C GLU A 289 -11.49 -4.88 29.83
N VAL A 290 -11.46 -5.24 28.55
CA VAL A 290 -12.38 -4.74 27.54
C VAL A 290 -13.49 -5.76 27.33
N ALA A 291 -14.66 -5.25 26.96
CA ALA A 291 -15.74 -6.11 26.50
C ALA A 291 -15.21 -7.05 25.41
N ALA A 292 -15.60 -8.33 25.45
CA ALA A 292 -15.22 -9.34 24.45
C ALA A 292 -15.50 -8.88 23.00
N GLU A 293 -16.43 -7.95 22.83
CA GLU A 293 -16.76 -7.22 21.59
C GLU A 293 -15.59 -6.43 20.97
N ARG A 294 -14.51 -6.15 21.72
CA ARG A 294 -13.30 -5.49 21.21
C ARG A 294 -12.25 -6.49 20.70
N VAL A 295 -12.33 -7.75 21.08
CA VAL A 295 -11.46 -8.82 20.59
C VAL A 295 -12.15 -9.57 19.44
N TYR A 296 -13.42 -9.89 19.59
CA TYR A 296 -14.22 -10.57 18.57
C TYR A 296 -15.00 -9.58 17.71
N ARG A 297 -14.95 -9.75 16.39
CA ARG A 297 -15.70 -8.95 15.41
C ARG A 297 -17.05 -9.55 15.02
N THR A 298 -17.26 -10.83 15.30
CA THR A 298 -18.51 -11.55 14.99
C THR A 298 -19.06 -12.20 16.26
N ALA A 299 -20.38 -12.27 16.38
CA ALA A 299 -21.04 -13.02 17.46
C ALA A 299 -20.94 -14.56 17.28
N VAL A 300 -20.50 -15.01 16.10
CA VAL A 300 -20.25 -16.41 15.77
C VAL A 300 -19.16 -16.99 16.68
N ARG A 301 -19.35 -18.24 17.12
CA ARG A 301 -18.42 -18.99 18.00
C ARG A 301 -17.74 -20.11 17.23
N GLY A 302 -16.61 -20.59 17.75
CA GLY A 302 -15.86 -21.70 17.15
C GLY A 302 -14.90 -21.25 16.04
N ALA A 303 -14.60 -22.14 15.11
CA ALA A 303 -13.58 -21.94 14.07
C ALA A 303 -13.82 -20.69 13.20
N GLU A 304 -15.09 -20.36 12.95
CA GLU A 304 -15.48 -19.21 12.12
C GLU A 304 -15.52 -17.88 12.90
N ALA A 305 -15.31 -17.89 14.22
CA ALA A 305 -15.24 -16.67 15.00
C ALA A 305 -14.10 -15.79 14.47
N ARG A 306 -14.39 -14.52 14.20
CA ARG A 306 -13.39 -13.56 13.70
C ARG A 306 -12.91 -12.66 14.82
N VAL A 307 -11.61 -12.40 14.82
CA VAL A 307 -10.97 -11.51 15.81
C VAL A 307 -10.44 -10.25 15.15
N THR A 308 -10.29 -9.17 15.91
CA THR A 308 -9.66 -7.94 15.41
C THR A 308 -8.22 -8.21 14.97
N PHE A 309 -7.69 -7.40 14.04
CA PHE A 309 -6.31 -7.53 13.59
C PHE A 309 -5.28 -7.39 14.72
N GLU A 310 -5.56 -6.52 15.70
CA GLU A 310 -4.73 -6.36 16.89
C GLU A 310 -4.72 -7.65 17.73
N ALA A 311 -5.89 -8.23 18.01
CA ALA A 311 -5.97 -9.51 18.70
C ALA A 311 -5.29 -10.64 17.92
N ALA A 312 -5.48 -10.70 16.60
CA ALA A 312 -4.81 -11.66 15.74
C ALA A 312 -3.28 -11.55 15.82
N ALA A 313 -2.73 -10.34 15.81
CA ALA A 313 -1.30 -10.10 15.98
C ALA A 313 -0.81 -10.61 17.34
N SER A 314 -1.51 -10.30 18.42
CA SER A 314 -1.17 -10.78 19.78
C SER A 314 -1.25 -12.30 19.91
N ILE A 315 -2.24 -12.95 19.28
CA ILE A 315 -2.35 -14.42 19.24
C ILE A 315 -1.17 -15.02 18.50
N ARG A 316 -0.81 -14.47 17.31
CA ARG A 316 0.36 -14.92 16.55
C ARG A 316 1.65 -14.76 17.32
N GLU A 317 1.84 -13.66 18.03
CA GLU A 317 3.02 -13.45 18.86
C GLU A 317 3.09 -14.48 20.00
N THR A 318 1.96 -14.72 20.65
CA THR A 318 1.85 -15.66 21.78
C THR A 318 2.08 -17.10 21.35
N LEU A 319 1.55 -17.50 20.19
CA LEU A 319 1.58 -18.87 19.69
C LEU A 319 2.72 -19.15 18.69
N GLY A 320 3.28 -18.10 18.06
CA GLY A 320 4.33 -18.16 17.05
C GLY A 320 5.74 -18.38 17.60
N ALA A 321 5.90 -18.46 18.93
CA ALA A 321 7.07 -19.11 19.50
C ALA A 321 7.02 -20.61 19.16
N PRO A 322 8.08 -21.22 18.61
CA PRO A 322 8.02 -22.50 17.91
C PRO A 322 7.26 -23.56 18.70
N ALA A 323 6.17 -24.06 18.09
CA ALA A 323 5.25 -25.08 18.60
C ALA A 323 5.91 -26.40 19.04
N ALA A 324 7.21 -26.56 18.80
CA ALA A 324 8.05 -27.61 19.38
C ALA A 324 7.99 -27.68 20.93
N ARG A 325 7.52 -26.63 21.62
CA ARG A 325 7.31 -26.66 23.08
C ARG A 325 5.98 -27.26 23.54
N TYR A 326 4.94 -27.27 22.70
CA TYR A 326 3.61 -27.77 23.11
C TYR A 326 3.41 -29.26 22.83
N ALA A 327 4.14 -29.85 21.88
CA ALA A 327 4.15 -31.30 21.68
C ALA A 327 4.82 -32.07 22.83
N VAL A 328 5.63 -31.41 23.68
CA VAL A 328 6.34 -32.05 24.81
C VAL A 328 5.56 -31.92 26.13
N ALA A 329 4.67 -30.92 26.26
CA ALA A 329 3.99 -30.62 27.53
C ALA A 329 2.65 -31.36 27.73
N ILE A 330 2.04 -31.91 26.65
CA ILE A 330 0.76 -32.64 26.74
C ILE A 330 0.98 -34.16 26.85
N GLY A 331 2.24 -34.63 26.80
CA GLY A 331 2.59 -36.06 26.85
C GLY A 331 3.57 -36.48 27.95
N ARG A 332 3.96 -35.61 28.88
CA ARG A 332 4.92 -35.96 29.95
C ARG A 332 4.56 -35.39 31.31
N ASP A 333 4.06 -36.30 32.14
CA ASP A 333 4.25 -36.44 33.59
C ASP A 333 3.76 -35.30 34.50
N ASP A 334 2.82 -35.66 35.35
CA ASP A 334 1.92 -34.79 36.11
C ASP A 334 2.54 -34.27 37.43
N ARG A 335 3.87 -34.18 37.55
CA ARG A 335 4.52 -34.04 38.87
C ARG A 335 5.61 -33.01 39.05
N THR A 336 6.05 -32.26 38.04
CA THR A 336 7.10 -31.24 38.27
C THR A 336 7.00 -30.04 37.33
N TRP A 337 6.18 -29.05 37.70
CA TRP A 337 6.30 -27.68 37.16
C TRP A 337 6.56 -26.68 38.30
N PRO A 338 7.43 -25.66 38.10
CA PRO A 338 7.67 -24.61 39.09
C PRO A 338 6.40 -23.77 39.28
N ARG A 339 6.05 -23.49 40.54
CA ARG A 339 4.87 -22.71 40.92
C ARG A 339 4.94 -21.29 40.33
N PHE A 340 4.21 -21.04 39.25
CA PHE A 340 3.80 -19.70 38.85
C PHE A 340 2.44 -19.37 39.49
N HIS A 341 2.40 -18.29 40.26
CA HIS A 341 1.26 -17.86 41.08
C HIS A 341 0.01 -17.36 40.29
N GLY A 342 -0.04 -17.51 38.97
CA GLY A 342 -1.18 -17.11 38.13
C GLY A 342 -2.22 -18.21 37.85
N ARG A 343 -1.91 -19.48 38.11
CA ARG A 343 -2.73 -20.63 37.66
C ARG A 343 -4.03 -20.85 38.44
N ASP A 344 -4.13 -20.28 39.64
CA ASP A 344 -5.20 -20.57 40.60
C ASP A 344 -6.56 -19.95 40.24
N ARG A 345 -6.59 -18.97 39.31
CA ARG A 345 -7.85 -18.40 38.79
C ARG A 345 -8.40 -19.15 37.58
N ALA A 346 -7.53 -19.57 36.65
CA ALA A 346 -7.97 -20.24 35.42
C ALA A 346 -8.53 -21.65 35.69
N VAL A 347 -7.91 -22.40 36.61
CA VAL A 347 -8.35 -23.77 36.94
C VAL A 347 -9.69 -23.76 37.70
N ARG A 348 -9.95 -22.74 38.53
CA ARG A 348 -11.25 -22.61 39.23
C ARG A 348 -12.40 -22.22 38.29
N HIS A 349 -12.10 -21.63 37.14
CA HIS A 349 -13.11 -21.19 36.16
C HIS A 349 -13.48 -22.28 35.13
N ALA A 350 -12.62 -23.28 34.90
CA ALA A 350 -12.96 -24.46 34.10
C ALA A 350 -13.90 -25.42 34.86
N ALA A 351 -13.76 -25.51 36.18
CA ALA A 351 -14.62 -26.33 37.04
C ALA A 351 -16.08 -25.81 37.13
N SER A 352 -16.33 -24.54 36.83
CA SER A 352 -17.69 -23.97 36.83
C SER A 352 -18.53 -24.30 35.58
N TYR A 353 -17.94 -24.95 34.56
CA TYR A 353 -18.65 -25.37 33.34
C TYR A 353 -18.99 -26.88 33.31
N GLY A 354 -18.83 -27.61 34.43
CA GLY A 354 -19.40 -28.96 34.57
C GLY A 354 -18.75 -30.08 33.75
N LEU A 355 -17.50 -29.91 33.30
CA LEU A 355 -16.74 -30.99 32.67
C LEU A 355 -16.02 -31.81 33.76
N THR A 356 -16.65 -32.89 34.21
CA THR A 356 -15.99 -33.91 35.03
C THR A 356 -15.23 -34.88 34.13
N ALA A 357 -13.95 -35.08 34.44
CA ALA A 357 -13.11 -36.12 33.87
C ALA A 357 -13.52 -37.49 34.44
N ASP A 358 -14.51 -38.14 33.84
CA ASP A 358 -14.83 -39.55 34.08
C ASP A 358 -15.48 -40.16 32.83
N ALA A 359 -14.64 -40.58 31.88
CA ALA A 359 -15.04 -41.50 30.81
C ALA A 359 -13.83 -42.14 30.09
N VAL A 360 -12.77 -42.55 30.81
CA VAL A 360 -11.76 -43.45 30.22
C VAL A 360 -11.17 -44.37 31.29
N HIS A 361 -11.89 -45.44 31.63
CA HIS A 361 -11.28 -46.74 31.90
C HIS A 361 -12.36 -47.80 32.07
N ASP A 362 -12.66 -48.51 30.98
CA ASP A 362 -13.02 -49.93 31.10
C ASP A 362 -12.58 -50.65 29.83
N SER A 363 -11.48 -51.38 29.93
CA SER A 363 -11.05 -52.34 28.92
C SER A 363 -10.60 -53.57 29.69
N ALA A 364 -11.48 -54.58 29.70
CA ALA A 364 -11.26 -55.88 30.30
C ALA A 364 -10.06 -56.60 29.66
N PRO A 365 -9.36 -57.48 30.40
CA PRO A 365 -8.23 -58.22 29.86
C PRO A 365 -8.70 -59.31 28.88
N VAL A 366 -7.98 -59.43 27.76
CA VAL A 366 -8.10 -60.53 26.79
C VAL A 366 -7.52 -61.80 27.42
N PRO A 367 -8.23 -62.94 27.41
CA PRO A 367 -7.66 -64.21 27.84
C PRO A 367 -6.76 -64.78 26.74
N THR A 368 -5.57 -65.23 27.14
CA THR A 368 -4.67 -66.00 26.31
C THR A 368 -5.14 -67.46 26.20
N ALA A 369 -5.22 -67.95 24.96
CA ALA A 369 -5.06 -69.35 24.59
C ALA A 369 -4.41 -69.42 23.20
#